data_AF-A0A1W9T204-F1
#
_entry.id   AF-A0A1W9T204-F1
#
_cell.length_a   1.000
_cell.length_b   1.000
_cell.length_c   1.000
_cell.angle_alpha   90.00
_cell.angle_beta   90.00
_cell.angle_gamma   90.00
#
_symmetry.space_group_name_H-M   'P 1'
#
loop_
_entity.id
_entity.type
_entity.pdbx_description
1 polymer ?
#
loop_
_entity_poly.entity_id
_entity_poly.type
_entity_poly.pdbx_seq_one_letter_code
_entity_poly.pdbx_strand_id
1 'polypeptide(L)'
;MPPRMPQNAILCGDFNLEPGGPEYDALVGPKDRIYGRVPYIDNFVDAWVAGGNREEEGITFQKSPEYNHEHRLDYCLVSSELADRVKKAWIDELADGSDHQPVWVEMEI
;
A
#
# COMPACT_ATOMS: atom_id res chain seq x y z
N MET A 1 -8.28 10.60 -32.62
CA MET A 1 -8.69 10.06 -31.31
C MET A 1 -7.53 10.25 -30.36
N PRO A 2 -7.76 10.62 -29.09
CA PRO A 2 -6.68 10.62 -28.10
C PRO A 2 -6.12 9.20 -27.90
N PRO A 3 -4.87 9.07 -27.43
CA PRO A 3 -4.29 7.76 -27.13
C PRO A 3 -5.12 7.05 -26.05
N ARG A 4 -5.07 5.70 -26.05
CA ARG A 4 -5.66 4.93 -24.96
C ARG A 4 -4.95 5.28 -23.65
N MET A 5 -5.72 5.42 -22.58
CA MET A 5 -5.15 5.59 -21.24
C MET A 5 -4.25 4.38 -20.92
N PRO A 6 -3.08 4.59 -20.28
CA PRO A 6 -2.27 3.50 -19.77
C PRO A 6 -3.12 2.61 -18.85
N GLN A 7 -3.01 1.30 -19.02
CA GLN A 7 -3.71 0.34 -18.16
C GLN A 7 -3.05 0.21 -16.79
N ASN A 8 -1.72 0.37 -16.74
CA ASN A 8 -0.94 0.19 -15.53
C ASN A 8 -0.69 1.53 -14.83
N ALA A 9 -0.90 1.53 -13.52
CA ALA A 9 -0.76 2.69 -12.67
C ALA A 9 -0.06 2.32 -11.35
N ILE A 10 0.58 3.34 -10.77
CA ILE A 10 1.06 3.35 -9.40
C ILE A 10 0.32 4.49 -8.71
N LEU A 11 -0.37 4.20 -7.61
CA LEU A 11 -1.12 5.17 -6.82
C LEU A 11 -0.47 5.28 -5.44
N CYS A 12 0.05 6.46 -5.11
CA CYS A 12 0.75 6.70 -3.86
C CYS A 12 0.14 7.86 -3.08
N GLY A 13 0.20 7.77 -1.76
CA GLY A 13 -0.13 8.88 -0.85
C GLY A 13 -0.72 8.40 0.46
N ASP A 14 -1.24 9.36 1.23
CA ASP A 14 -2.11 9.12 2.38
C ASP A 14 -3.54 8.88 1.90
N PHE A 15 -4.07 7.69 2.18
CA PHE A 15 -5.42 7.29 1.81
C PHE A 15 -6.41 7.43 2.98
N ASN A 16 -5.94 7.72 4.19
CA ASN A 16 -6.73 7.76 5.42
C ASN A 16 -7.59 6.49 5.63
N LEU A 17 -7.01 5.32 5.33
CA LEU A 17 -7.63 4.01 5.51
C LEU A 17 -6.65 3.02 6.13
N GLU A 18 -7.19 1.98 6.75
CA GLU A 18 -6.42 0.95 7.46
C GLU A 18 -6.37 -0.38 6.70
N PRO A 19 -5.30 -1.18 6.87
CA PRO A 19 -5.24 -2.52 6.30
C PRO A 19 -6.41 -3.37 6.81
N GLY A 20 -7.10 -4.04 5.89
CA GLY A 20 -8.28 -4.86 6.21
C GLY A 20 -9.58 -4.09 6.45
N GLY A 21 -9.57 -2.75 6.33
CA GLY A 21 -10.80 -1.95 6.26
C GLY A 21 -11.54 -2.14 4.92
N PRO A 22 -12.85 -1.82 4.86
CA PRO A 22 -13.63 -2.00 3.63
C PRO A 22 -13.13 -1.14 2.47
N GLU A 23 -12.59 0.05 2.73
CA GLU A 23 -11.99 0.94 1.72
C GLU A 23 -10.68 0.34 1.17
N TYR A 24 -9.86 -0.25 2.04
CA TYR A 24 -8.66 -0.98 1.63
C TYR A 24 -9.02 -2.19 0.76
N ASP A 25 -9.98 -2.99 1.21
CA ASP A 25 -10.49 -4.17 0.50
C ASP A 25 -11.08 -3.82 -0.87
N ALA A 26 -11.69 -2.65 -1.01
CA ALA A 26 -12.21 -2.17 -2.30
C ALA A 26 -11.08 -1.85 -3.30
N LEU A 27 -9.90 -1.45 -2.83
CA LEU A 27 -8.75 -1.12 -3.68
C LEU A 27 -7.89 -2.34 -4.01
N VAL A 28 -7.62 -3.19 -3.01
CA VAL A 28 -6.67 -4.31 -3.15
C VAL A 28 -7.34 -5.69 -3.26
N GLY A 29 -8.69 -5.73 -3.26
CA GLY A 29 -9.50 -6.94 -3.30
C GLY A 29 -9.61 -7.63 -1.94
N PRO A 30 -10.71 -8.34 -1.62
CA PRO A 30 -10.97 -8.86 -0.29
C PRO A 30 -9.96 -9.93 0.15
N LYS A 31 -9.71 -10.00 1.45
CA LYS A 31 -8.85 -11.03 2.05
C LYS A 31 -9.62 -12.34 2.25
N ASP A 32 -9.22 -13.40 1.55
CA ASP A 32 -9.73 -14.73 1.82
C ASP A 32 -9.12 -15.31 3.10
N ARG A 33 -9.90 -16.06 3.86
CA ARG A 33 -9.48 -16.60 5.17
C ARG A 33 -8.42 -17.70 5.05
N ILE A 34 -8.38 -18.42 3.93
CA ILE A 34 -7.50 -19.58 3.71
C ILE A 34 -6.31 -19.17 2.84
N TYR A 35 -6.56 -18.40 1.78
CA TYR A 35 -5.56 -18.09 0.76
C TYR A 35 -4.94 -16.69 0.88
N GLY A 36 -5.44 -15.86 1.81
CA GLY A 36 -5.05 -14.44 1.88
C GLY A 36 -5.64 -13.63 0.73
N ARG A 37 -5.01 -12.50 0.39
CA ARG A 37 -5.40 -11.73 -0.80
C ARG A 37 -4.80 -12.32 -2.05
N VAL A 38 -5.64 -12.43 -3.08
CA VAL A 38 -5.22 -12.85 -4.42
C VAL A 38 -5.32 -11.63 -5.33
N PRO A 39 -4.27 -11.28 -6.10
CA PRO A 39 -4.33 -10.20 -7.07
C PRO A 39 -5.40 -10.45 -8.14
N TYR A 40 -6.24 -9.44 -8.38
CA TYR A 40 -7.19 -9.42 -9.50
C TYR A 40 -6.72 -8.39 -10.54
N ILE A 41 -6.98 -8.67 -11.82
CA ILE A 41 -6.51 -7.84 -12.93
C ILE A 41 -7.00 -6.38 -12.87
N ASP A 42 -8.19 -6.18 -12.29
CA ASP A 42 -8.83 -4.86 -12.19
C ASP A 42 -8.59 -4.18 -10.82
N ASN A 43 -7.85 -4.81 -9.91
CA ASN A 43 -7.52 -4.27 -8.60
C ASN A 43 -6.05 -3.87 -8.51
N PHE A 44 -5.72 -3.09 -7.48
CA PHE A 44 -4.34 -2.84 -7.11
C PHE A 44 -3.81 -3.96 -6.20
N VAL A 45 -2.49 -3.97 -6.05
CA VAL A 45 -1.74 -4.74 -5.06
C VAL A 45 -0.99 -3.75 -4.18
N ASP A 46 -1.04 -3.96 -2.87
CA ASP A 46 -0.25 -3.17 -1.93
C ASP A 46 1.25 -3.52 -2.11
N ALA A 47 2.05 -2.53 -2.52
CA ALA A 47 3.48 -2.72 -2.74
C ALA A 47 4.22 -3.08 -1.44
N TRP A 48 3.70 -2.69 -0.27
CA TRP A 48 4.23 -3.13 1.03
C TRP A 48 4.22 -4.65 1.15
N VAL A 49 3.08 -5.27 0.79
CA VAL A 49 2.87 -6.72 0.83
C VAL A 49 3.62 -7.41 -0.30
N ALA A 50 3.60 -6.85 -1.52
CA ALA A 50 4.36 -7.38 -2.65
C ALA A 50 5.88 -7.39 -2.37
N GLY A 51 6.36 -6.41 -1.58
CA GLY A 51 7.73 -6.35 -1.08
C GLY A 51 8.07 -7.36 0.02
N GLY A 52 7.12 -8.23 0.40
CA GLY A 52 7.32 -9.31 1.36
C GLY A 52 7.02 -8.97 2.82
N ASN A 53 6.49 -7.78 3.10
CA ASN A 53 6.10 -7.40 4.45
C ASN A 53 4.70 -7.90 4.80
N ARG A 54 4.37 -7.97 6.10
CA ARG A 54 3.06 -8.39 6.56
C ARG A 54 2.04 -7.26 6.40
N GLU A 55 0.86 -7.60 5.91
CA GLU A 55 -0.22 -6.63 5.62
C GLU A 55 -0.65 -5.82 6.85
N GLU A 56 -0.54 -6.36 8.04
CA GLU A 56 -0.92 -5.70 9.29
C GLU A 56 0.24 -4.94 9.98
N GLU A 57 1.44 -4.96 9.42
CA GLU A 57 2.64 -4.32 10.01
C GLU A 57 3.02 -3.01 9.31
N GLY A 58 3.87 -2.22 9.93
CA GLY A 58 4.33 -0.94 9.39
C GLY A 58 3.50 0.21 9.92
N ILE A 59 4.19 1.28 10.33
CA ILE A 59 3.62 2.44 10.99
C ILE A 59 3.96 3.65 10.15
N THR A 60 2.98 4.19 9.44
CA THR A 60 3.18 5.44 8.70
C THR A 60 2.64 6.63 9.45
N PHE A 61 1.87 6.43 10.53
CA PHE A 61 1.41 7.52 11.38
C PHE A 61 1.51 7.12 12.85
N GLN A 62 2.31 7.89 13.59
CA GLN A 62 2.68 7.59 14.96
C GLN A 62 1.53 7.89 15.93
N LYS A 63 1.43 7.09 17.00
CA LYS A 63 0.49 7.35 18.09
C LYS A 63 0.71 8.74 18.68
N SER A 64 -0.38 9.46 18.93
CA SER A 64 -0.35 10.78 19.57
C SER A 64 -1.45 10.90 20.63
N PRO A 65 -1.55 12.01 21.39
CA PRO A 65 -2.68 12.22 22.29
C PRO A 65 -4.04 12.22 21.59
N GLU A 66 -4.07 12.60 20.30
CA GLU A 66 -5.28 12.66 19.46
C GLU A 66 -5.62 11.29 18.84
N TYR A 67 -4.60 10.45 18.61
CA TYR A 67 -4.72 9.13 17.98
C TYR A 67 -4.17 8.05 18.90
N ASN A 68 -5.06 7.20 19.43
CA ASN A 68 -4.72 6.31 20.55
C ASN A 68 -3.91 5.05 20.17
N HIS A 69 -3.61 4.83 18.89
CA HIS A 69 -2.77 3.76 18.37
C HIS A 69 -1.93 4.24 17.17
N GLU A 70 -1.01 3.38 16.74
CA GLU A 70 -0.21 3.57 15.54
C GLU A 70 -1.01 3.10 14.32
N HIS A 71 -0.83 3.77 13.19
CA HIS A 71 -1.65 3.58 12.00
C HIS A 71 -0.77 3.34 10.76
N ARG A 72 -1.31 2.62 9.77
CA ARG A 72 -0.73 2.58 8.42
C ARG A 72 -1.71 3.20 7.44
N LEU A 73 -1.49 4.47 7.11
CA LEU A 73 -2.40 5.29 6.30
C LEU A 73 -1.85 5.60 4.92
N ASP A 74 -0.52 5.49 4.77
CA ASP A 74 0.21 5.82 3.56
C ASP A 74 0.55 4.55 2.79
N TYR A 75 0.26 4.54 1.50
CA TYR A 75 0.41 3.37 0.65
C TYR A 75 1.05 3.72 -0.68
N CYS A 76 1.68 2.71 -1.28
CA CYS A 76 1.98 2.64 -2.70
C CYS A 76 1.24 1.42 -3.26
N LEU A 77 0.21 1.66 -4.06
CA LEU A 77 -0.63 0.64 -4.66
C LEU A 77 -0.27 0.52 -6.14
N VAL A 78 0.04 -0.69 -6.60
CA VAL A 78 0.47 -0.96 -7.98
C VAL A 78 -0.56 -1.81 -8.70
N SER A 79 -0.82 -1.56 -9.99
CA SER A 79 -1.64 -2.48 -10.79
C SER A 79 -1.08 -3.91 -10.68
N SER A 80 -1.94 -4.94 -10.73
CA SER A 80 -1.51 -6.33 -10.53
C SER A 80 -0.36 -6.78 -11.46
N GLU A 81 -0.30 -6.25 -12.68
CA GLU A 81 0.78 -6.51 -13.66
C GLU A 81 2.14 -5.90 -13.28
N LEU A 82 2.17 -5.01 -12.29
CA LEU A 82 3.40 -4.39 -11.78
C LEU A 82 3.82 -5.01 -10.43
N ALA A 83 3.03 -5.90 -9.85
CA ALA A 83 3.28 -6.42 -8.50
C ALA A 83 4.58 -7.24 -8.41
N ASP A 84 4.90 -8.03 -9.44
CA ASP A 84 6.13 -8.84 -9.53
C ASP A 84 7.40 -8.01 -9.75
N ARG A 85 7.25 -6.74 -10.11
CA ARG A 85 8.34 -5.78 -10.26
C ARG A 85 8.74 -5.12 -8.95
N VAL A 86 7.90 -5.20 -7.90
CA VAL A 86 8.25 -4.69 -6.57
C VAL A 86 9.34 -5.58 -5.98
N LYS A 87 10.51 -4.99 -5.73
CA LYS A 87 11.66 -5.70 -5.13
C LYS A 87 11.68 -5.56 -3.62
N LYS A 88 11.30 -4.39 -3.12
CA LYS A 88 11.29 -4.07 -1.70
C LYS A 88 10.34 -2.91 -1.44
N ALA A 89 9.73 -2.91 -0.27
CA ALA A 89 9.07 -1.75 0.30
C ALA A 89 9.50 -1.59 1.77
N TRP A 90 9.68 -0.35 2.22
CA TRP A 90 10.02 -0.05 3.61
C TRP A 90 9.46 1.31 4.02
N ILE A 91 9.31 1.51 5.32
CA ILE A 91 8.95 2.80 5.92
C ILE A 91 10.22 3.39 6.51
N ASP A 92 10.46 4.69 6.25
CA ASP A 92 11.58 5.40 6.86
C ASP A 92 11.19 5.90 8.26
N GLU A 93 11.34 5.02 9.25
CA GLU A 93 10.96 5.28 10.64
C GLU A 93 11.81 6.38 11.32
N LEU A 94 12.94 6.75 10.74
CA LEU A 94 13.87 7.75 11.29
C LEU A 94 13.61 9.16 10.75
N ALA A 95 12.71 9.33 9.79
CA ALA A 95 12.32 10.65 9.32
C ALA A 95 11.56 11.39 10.44
N ASP A 96 11.87 12.68 10.60
CA ASP A 96 11.30 13.56 11.65
C ASP A 96 10.75 14.86 11.04
N GLY A 97 10.19 14.74 9.83
CA GLY A 97 9.67 15.87 9.06
C GLY A 97 8.16 16.07 9.17
N SER A 98 7.44 15.06 9.66
CA SER A 98 5.98 15.03 9.80
C SER A 98 5.60 14.03 10.89
N ASP A 99 4.34 14.08 11.31
CA ASP A 99 3.62 12.99 11.98
C ASP A 99 3.43 11.73 11.11
N HIS A 100 3.58 11.86 9.78
CA HIS A 100 3.62 10.75 8.83
C HIS A 100 5.05 10.32 8.46
N GLN A 101 5.28 9.01 8.38
CA GLN A 101 6.53 8.42 7.91
C GLN A 101 6.50 8.09 6.41
N PRO A 102 7.57 8.44 5.65
CA PRO A 102 7.64 8.13 4.22
C PRO A 102 7.60 6.64 3.92
N VAL A 103 6.82 6.26 2.91
CA VAL A 103 6.81 4.91 2.32
C VAL A 103 7.69 4.90 1.07
N TRP A 104 8.64 3.98 1.03
CA TRP A 104 9.54 3.77 -0.10
C TRP A 104 9.23 2.44 -0.78
N VAL A 105 9.31 2.43 -2.12
CA VAL A 105 9.19 1.23 -2.93
C VAL A 105 10.29 1.20 -3.97
N GLU A 106 11.03 0.09 -4.01
CA GLU A 106 12.01 -0.21 -5.05
C GLU A 106 11.36 -1.13 -6.09
N MET A 107 11.47 -0.75 -7.37
CA MET A 107 10.88 -1.49 -8.49
C MET A 107 11.85 -1.69 -9.65
N GLU A 108 11.68 -2.80 -10.36
CA GLU A 108 12.36 -3.08 -11.63
C GLU A 108 11.52 -2.58 -12.83
N ILE A 109 12.10 -1.67 -13.61
CA ILE A 109 11.44 -1.00 -14.74
C ILE A 109 11.84 -1.64 -16.07
#